data_AF-A0A2W6ZGH3-F1
#
_entry.id   AF-A0A2W6ZGH3-F1
#
_cell.length_a   1.000
_cell.length_b   1.000
_cell.length_c   1.000
_cell.angle_alpha   90.00
_cell.angle_beta   90.00
_cell.angle_gamma   90.00
#
_symmetry.space_group_name_H-M   'P 1'
#
loop_
_entity.id
_entity.type
_entity.pdbx_description
1 polymer ?
#
loop_
_entity_poly.entity_id
_entity_poly.type
_entity_poly.pdbx_seq_one_letter_code
_entity_poly.pdbx_strand_id
1 'polypeptide(L)' 'MLWLRRWNFIERARLERELWDAFERGESIEECLAACPASDPFRREVWQTTVVRIRRIEALMAGSKAPEPPPD' A
#
# COMPACT_ATOMS: atom_id res chain seq x y z
N MET A 1 -5.34 17.16 -19.53
CA MET A 1 -5.89 17.37 -18.18
C MET A 1 -5.42 16.35 -17.12
N LEU A 2 -4.36 15.53 -17.37
CA LEU A 2 -3.87 14.52 -16.40
C LEU A 2 -2.99 15.09 -15.27
N TRP A 3 -2.40 16.28 -15.47
CA TRP A 3 -1.45 16.84 -14.51
C TRP A 3 -2.11 17.31 -13.21
N LEU A 4 -3.33 17.87 -13.24
CA LEU A 4 -4.05 18.30 -12.03
C LEU A 4 -4.50 17.13 -11.15
N ARG A 5 -4.84 15.96 -11.74
CA ARG A 5 -5.21 14.76 -10.96
C ARG A 5 -4.02 14.15 -10.21
N ARG A 6 -2.81 14.24 -10.79
CA ARG A 6 -1.58 13.74 -10.14
C ARG A 6 -1.28 14.45 -8.80
N TRP A 7 -1.73 15.70 -8.66
CA TRP A 7 -1.58 16.51 -7.44
C TRP A 7 -2.77 16.41 -6.48
N ASN A 8 -3.74 15.53 -6.74
CA ASN A 8 -4.82 15.29 -5.79
C ASN A 8 -4.31 14.41 -4.65
N PHE A 9 -3.53 15.02 -3.75
CA PHE A 9 -2.93 14.37 -2.59
C PHE A 9 -3.99 13.72 -1.70
N ILE A 10 -5.17 14.34 -1.58
CA ILE A 10 -6.30 13.81 -0.83
C ILE A 10 -6.80 12.50 -1.46
N GLU A 11 -7.06 12.50 -2.77
CA GLU A 11 -7.52 11.30 -3.47
C GLU A 11 -6.47 10.20 -3.43
N ARG A 12 -5.18 10.55 -3.61
CA ARG A 12 -4.09 9.60 -3.46
C ARG A 12 -4.08 9.00 -2.05
N ALA A 13 -4.09 9.81 -1.00
CA ALA A 13 -4.07 9.33 0.38
C ALA A 13 -5.28 8.45 0.70
N ARG A 14 -6.46 8.78 0.17
CA ARG A 14 -7.65 7.94 0.26
C ARG A 14 -7.44 6.57 -0.38
N LEU A 15 -6.95 6.53 -1.61
CA LEU A 15 -6.70 5.28 -2.33
C LEU A 15 -5.58 4.46 -1.66
N GLU A 16 -4.53 5.11 -1.15
CA GLU A 16 -3.50 4.45 -0.35
C GLU A 16 -4.12 3.83 0.91
N ARG A 17 -4.98 4.56 1.63
CA ARG A 17 -5.68 4.08 2.82
C ARG A 17 -6.59 2.88 2.53
N GLU A 18 -7.36 2.92 1.45
CA GLU A 18 -8.23 1.80 1.05
C GLU A 18 -7.46 0.47 0.94
N LEU A 19 -6.24 0.50 0.38
CA LEU A 19 -5.40 -0.69 0.25
C LEU A 19 -4.76 -1.11 1.57
N TRP A 20 -4.36 -0.15 2.42
CA TRP A 20 -3.89 -0.44 3.78
C TRP A 20 -4.98 -1.08 4.63
N ASP A 21 -6.22 -0.59 4.56
CA ASP A 21 -7.34 -1.17 5.30
C ASP A 21 -7.62 -2.62 4.82
N ALA A 22 -7.47 -2.91 3.53
CA ALA A 22 -7.58 -4.28 3.00
C ALA A 22 -6.48 -5.19 3.57
N PHE A 23 -5.23 -4.72 3.58
CA PHE A 23 -4.13 -5.44 4.21
C PHE A 23 -4.37 -5.69 5.71
N GLU A 24 -4.83 -4.67 6.45
CA GLU A 24 -5.14 -4.77 7.87
C GLU A 24 -6.27 -5.78 8.16
N ARG A 25 -7.21 -5.97 7.22
CA ARG A 25 -8.25 -7.00 7.29
C ARG A 25 -7.76 -8.41 6.91
N GLY A 26 -6.52 -8.56 6.47
CA GLY A 26 -5.95 -9.81 5.97
C GLY A 26 -6.39 -10.17 4.54
N GLU A 27 -6.90 -9.20 3.79
CA GLU A 27 -7.23 -9.39 2.37
C GLU A 27 -5.96 -9.35 1.50
N SER A 28 -6.01 -10.05 0.36
CA SER A 28 -4.91 -10.06 -0.61
C SER A 28 -4.85 -8.75 -1.40
N ILE A 29 -3.90 -7.89 -1.06
CA ILE A 29 -3.69 -6.60 -1.75
C ILE A 29 -3.32 -6.77 -3.23
N GLU A 30 -2.72 -7.90 -3.61
CA GLU A 30 -2.43 -8.25 -5.01
C GLU A 30 -3.71 -8.56 -5.78
N GLU A 31 -4.66 -9.25 -5.16
CA GLU A 31 -5.98 -9.51 -5.77
C GLU A 31 -6.79 -8.21 -5.88
N CYS A 32 -6.72 -7.33 -4.87
CA CYS A 32 -7.31 -5.99 -4.97
C CYS A 32 -6.73 -5.22 -6.16
N LEU A 33 -5.41 -5.23 -6.34
CA LEU A 33 -4.75 -4.57 -7.47
C LEU A 33 -5.15 -5.20 -8.82
N ALA A 34 -5.26 -6.53 -8.89
CA ALA A 34 -5.67 -7.24 -10.10
C ALA A 34 -7.14 -6.98 -10.47
N ALA A 35 -8.02 -6.85 -9.47
CA ALA A 35 -9.42 -6.53 -9.64
C ALA A 35 -9.68 -5.05 -9.95
N CYS A 36 -8.66 -4.19 -9.89
CA CYS A 36 -8.79 -2.76 -10.18
C CYS A 36 -9.29 -2.56 -11.62
N PRO A 37 -10.43 -1.85 -11.82
CA PRO A 37 -11.00 -1.69 -13.15
C PRO A 37 -10.08 -0.88 -14.07
N ALA A 38 -9.99 -1.29 -15.33
CA ALA A 38 -9.14 -0.61 -16.33
C ALA A 38 -9.56 0.85 -16.61
N SER A 39 -10.80 1.20 -16.28
CA SER A 39 -11.32 2.57 -16.37
C SER A 39 -10.77 3.52 -15.30
N ASP A 40 -10.06 3.01 -14.28
CA ASP A 40 -9.45 3.80 -13.21
C ASP A 40 -7.92 3.61 -13.16
N PRO A 41 -7.19 4.15 -14.15
CA PRO A 41 -5.73 4.01 -14.23
C PRO A 41 -5.01 4.71 -13.07
N PHE A 42 -5.61 5.75 -12.47
CA PHE A 42 -5.01 6.47 -11.35
C PHE A 42 -5.01 5.63 -10.07
N ARG A 43 -6.15 4.99 -9.74
CA ARG A 43 -6.21 4.01 -8.65
C ARG A 43 -5.18 2.91 -8.82
N ARG A 44 -5.08 2.35 -10.03
CA ARG A 44 -4.12 1.29 -10.33
C ARG A 44 -2.67 1.76 -10.10
N GLU A 45 -2.30 2.95 -10.56
CA GLU A 45 -0.96 3.53 -10.33
C GLU A 45 -0.67 3.68 -8.83
N VAL A 46 -1.61 4.26 -8.07
CA VAL A 46 -1.46 4.45 -6.63
C VAL A 46 -1.32 3.11 -5.92
N TRP A 47 -2.27 2.18 -6.12
CA TRP A 47 -2.26 0.87 -5.50
C TRP A 47 -1.02 0.06 -5.85
N GLN A 48 -0.54 0.12 -7.10
CA GLN A 48 0.70 -0.54 -7.50
C GLN A 48 1.89 -0.07 -6.66
N THR A 49 2.01 1.24 -6.40
CA THR A 49 3.08 1.76 -5.53
C THR A 49 2.87 1.39 -4.07
N THR A 50 1.63 1.34 -3.60
CA THR A 50 1.28 1.02 -2.22
C THR A 50 1.53 -0.45 -1.89
N VAL A 51 1.21 -1.40 -2.79
CA VAL A 51 1.53 -2.83 -2.61
C VAL A 51 3.01 -3.04 -2.32
N VAL A 52 3.89 -2.41 -3.12
CA VAL A 52 5.35 -2.51 -2.94
C VAL A 52 5.77 -1.99 -1.57
N ARG A 53 5.18 -0.89 -1.10
CA ARG A 53 5.46 -0.32 0.23
C ARG A 53 4.98 -1.24 1.36
N ILE A 54 3.77 -1.76 1.28
CA ILE A 54 3.20 -2.69 2.26
C ILE A 54 4.11 -3.92 2.40
N ARG A 55 4.47 -4.57 1.28
CA ARG A 55 5.35 -5.75 1.29
C ARG A 55 6.74 -5.46 1.84
N ARG A 56 7.30 -4.29 1.55
CA ARG A 56 8.58 -3.87 2.14
C ARG A 56 8.48 -3.74 3.66
N ILE A 57 7.41 -3.13 4.18
CA ILE A 57 7.19 -2.97 5.63
C ILE A 57 6.96 -4.33 6.28
N GLU A 58 6.13 -5.18 5.68
CA GLU A 58 5.89 -6.55 6.14
C GLU A 58 7.20 -7.35 6.25
N ALA A 59 8.06 -7.30 5.22
CA ALA A 59 9.37 -7.94 5.24
C ALA A 59 10.29 -7.38 6.33
N LEU A 60 10.28 -6.05 6.54
CA LEU A 60 11.03 -5.43 7.63
C LEU A 60 10.52 -5.87 9.01
N MET A 61 9.21 -6.01 9.20
CA MET A 61 8.64 -6.49 10.44
C MET A 61 8.98 -7.97 10.68
N ALA A 62 8.96 -8.80 9.62
CA ALA A 62 9.35 -10.21 9.70
C ALA A 62 10.85 -10.41 9.97
N GLY A 63 11.70 -9.53 9.42
CA GLY A 63 13.16 -9.58 9.58
C GLY A 63 13.68 -8.89 10.85
N SER A 64 12.88 -8.05 11.50
CA SER A 64 13.24 -7.37 12.74
C SER A 64 13.05 -8.32 13.92
N LYS A 65 14.05 -9.19 14.18
CA LYS A 65 14.21 -9.82 15.49
C LYS A 65 14.38 -8.69 16.51
N ALA A 66 13.55 -8.68 17.55
CA ALA A 66 13.67 -7.69 18.63
C ALA A 66 15.13 -7.61 19.10
N PRO A 67 15.69 -6.41 19.34
CA PRO A 67 17.03 -6.30 19.91
C PRO A 67 17.07 -7.10 21.21
N GLU A 68 18.09 -7.96 21.36
CA GLU A 68 18.30 -8.70 22.60
C GLU A 68 18.39 -7.69 23.76
N PRO A 69 17.68 -7.92 24.88
CA PRO A 69 17.79 -7.03 26.04
C PRO A 69 19.25 -6.98 26.49
N PRO A 70 19.72 -5.83 26.99
CA PRO A 70 21.10 -5.70 27.46
C PRO A 70 21.38 -6.74 28.57
N PRO A 71 22.60 -7.32 28.62
CA PRO A 71 22.96 -8.23 29.70
C PRO A 71 22.90 -7.52 31.05
N ASP A 72 22.33 -8.20 32.05
CA ASP A 72 22.24 -7.75 33.45
C ASP A 72 23.64 -7.47 34.07
#